data_AF-A0A2D9K972-F1
#
_entry.id   AF-A0A2D9K972-F1
#
_cell.length_a   1.000
_cell.length_b   1.000
_cell.length_c   1.000
_cell.angle_alpha   90.00
_cell.angle_beta   90.00
_cell.angle_gamma   90.00
#
_symmetry.space_group_name_H-M   'P 1'
#
loop_
_entity.id
_entity.type
_entity.pdbx_description
1 polymer ?
#
loop_
_entity_poly.entity_id
_entity_poly.type
_entity_poly.pdbx_seq_one_letter_code
_entity_poly.pdbx_strand_id
1 'polypeptide(L)' 'RRLADGDRTIPEIVAALYKTVDIRLHGAAGLSVLAHLEDLVARGVVACDGPPTLATTYTAA' A
#
# COMPACT_ATOMS: atom_id res chain seq x y z
N ARG A 1 3.03 8.92 3.41
CA ARG A 1 2.38 10.12 2.81
C ARG A 1 1.14 9.76 2.00
N ARG A 2 1.17 8.80 1.06
CA ARG A 2 -0.02 8.35 0.30
C ARG A 2 -1.28 8.09 1.13
N LEU A 3 -1.15 7.34 2.23
CA LEU A 3 -2.26 7.09 3.16
C LEU A 3 -2.81 8.35 3.85
N ALA A 4 -1.97 9.36 4.05
CA ALA A 4 -2.38 10.66 4.58
C ALA A 4 -3.02 11.55 3.49
N ASP A 5 -2.62 11.36 2.23
CA ASP A 5 -3.20 12.02 1.05
C ASP A 5 -4.55 11.40 0.64
N GLY A 6 -4.96 10.28 1.28
CA GLY A 6 -6.28 9.67 1.14
C GLY A 6 -6.32 8.32 0.44
N ASP A 7 -5.20 7.84 -0.12
CA ASP A 7 -5.13 6.51 -0.73
C ASP A 7 -5.37 5.43 0.34
N ARG A 8 -6.17 4.41 0.02
CA ARG A 8 -6.62 3.40 0.98
C ARG A 8 -6.20 1.99 0.59
N THR A 9 -5.93 1.76 -0.68
CA THR A 9 -5.63 0.43 -1.23
C THR A 9 -4.25 0.37 -1.87
N ILE A 10 -3.66 -0.82 -1.92
CA ILE A 10 -2.36 -1.02 -2.58
C ILE A 10 -2.40 -0.63 -4.07
N PRO A 11 -3.43 -0.96 -4.86
CA PRO A 11 -3.54 -0.49 -6.25
C PRO A 11 -3.52 1.03 -6.39
N GLU A 12 -4.20 1.78 -5.51
CA GLU A 12 -4.17 3.26 -5.51
C GLU A 12 -2.76 3.79 -5.22
N ILE A 13 -2.13 3.25 -4.17
CA ILE A 13 -0.75 3.62 -3.80
C ILE A 13 0.21 3.32 -4.94
N VAL A 14 0.09 2.14 -5.56
CA VAL A 14 0.93 1.72 -6.70
C VAL A 14 0.72 2.63 -7.89
N ALA A 15 -0.53 2.89 -8.28
CA ALA A 15 -0.86 3.79 -9.39
C ALA A 15 -0.31 5.20 -9.15
N ALA A 16 -0.34 5.66 -7.91
CA ALA A 16 0.18 6.97 -7.54
C ALA A 16 1.72 7.01 -7.54
N LEU A 17 2.42 5.97 -7.09
CA LEU A 17 3.89 5.93 -6.97
C LEU A 17 4.59 5.51 -8.28
N TYR A 18 4.00 4.58 -9.02
CA TYR A 18 4.62 3.92 -10.17
C TYR A 18 4.00 4.36 -11.51
N LYS A 19 3.68 5.65 -11.63
CA LYS A 19 3.01 6.24 -12.80
C LYS A 19 3.70 5.96 -14.14
N THR A 20 5.03 5.84 -14.13
CA THR A 20 5.85 5.65 -15.34
C THR A 20 6.34 4.20 -15.48
N VAL A 21 5.98 3.30 -14.57
CA VAL A 21 6.31 1.88 -14.66
C VAL A 21 5.26 1.19 -15.52
N ASP A 22 5.70 0.27 -16.37
CA ASP A 22 4.81 -0.58 -17.18
C ASP A 22 3.74 -1.24 -16.29
N ILE A 23 2.48 -1.11 -16.70
CA ILE A 23 1.33 -1.62 -15.95
C ILE A 23 1.42 -3.13 -15.68
N ARG A 24 2.11 -3.88 -16.55
CA ARG A 24 2.36 -5.32 -16.38
C ARG A 24 3.23 -5.63 -15.16
N LEU A 25 4.01 -4.66 -14.69
CA LEU A 25 4.86 -4.78 -13.49
C LEU A 25 4.16 -4.28 -12.22
N HIS A 26 2.95 -3.72 -12.32
CA HIS A 26 2.23 -3.18 -11.15
C HIS A 26 1.88 -4.28 -10.13
N GLY A 27 1.64 -5.51 -10.58
CA GLY A 27 1.43 -6.65 -9.68
C GLY A 27 2.65 -6.92 -8.79
N ALA A 28 3.86 -6.91 -9.37
CA ALA A 28 5.10 -7.06 -8.62
C ALA A 28 5.35 -5.86 -7.69
N ALA A 29 5.08 -4.64 -8.17
CA ALA A 29 5.17 -3.43 -7.36
C ALA A 29 4.21 -3.45 -6.15
N GLY A 30 3.02 -4.04 -6.32
CA GLY A 30 2.06 -4.25 -5.24
C GLY A 30 2.61 -5.13 -4.11
N LEU A 31 3.38 -6.18 -4.43
CA LEU A 31 4.04 -7.01 -3.42
C LEU A 31 5.09 -6.22 -2.62
N SER A 32 5.85 -5.35 -3.28
CA SER A 32 6.81 -4.46 -2.59
C SER A 32 6.11 -3.46 -1.67
N VAL A 33 4.97 -2.90 -2.10
CA VAL A 33 4.15 -2.01 -1.26
C VAL A 33 3.57 -2.76 -0.07
N LEU A 34 3.06 -3.99 -0.27
CA LEU A 34 2.53 -4.81 0.82
C LEU A 34 3.57 -5.06 1.90
N ALA A 35 4.78 -5.50 1.54
CA ALA A 35 5.86 -5.75 2.49
C ALA A 35 6.21 -4.50 3.32
N HIS A 36 6.15 -3.31 2.70
CA HIS A 36 6.37 -2.06 3.43
C HIS A 36 5.21 -1.71 4.36
N LEU A 37 3.96 -1.94 3.95
CA LEU A 37 2.79 -1.71 4.78
C LEU A 37 2.75 -2.67 5.98
N GLU A 38 3.17 -3.93 5.80
CA GLU A 38 3.31 -4.90 6.88
C GLU A 38 4.28 -4.40 7.97
N ASP A 39 5.46 -3.90 7.59
CA ASP A 39 6.42 -3.28 8.53
C ASP A 39 5.81 -2.08 9.24
N LEU A 40 5.15 -1.18 8.50
CA LEU A 40 4.54 0.02 9.07
C LEU A 40 3.38 -0.31 10.03
N VAL A 41 2.60 -1.35 9.74
CA VAL A 41 1.56 -1.87 10.63
C VAL A 41 2.19 -2.47 11.89
N ALA A 42 3.23 -3.29 11.76
CA ALA A 42 3.94 -3.85 12.90
C ALA A 42 4.55 -2.77 13.82
N ARG A 43 4.93 -1.63 13.24
CA ARG A 43 5.46 -0.46 13.96
C ARG A 43 4.38 0.49 14.49
N GLY A 44 3.10 0.22 14.21
CA GLY A 44 1.97 1.05 14.65
C GLY A 44 1.88 2.41 13.96
N VAL A 45 2.53 2.59 12.80
CA VAL A 45 2.48 3.84 12.01
C VAL A 45 1.30 3.85 11.03
N VAL A 46 0.83 2.65 10.67
CA VAL A 46 -0.30 2.42 9.77
C VAL A 46 -1.26 1.46 10.45
N ALA A 47 -2.55 1.69 10.28
CA ALA A 47 -3.59 0.74 10.66
C ALA A 47 -4.17 0.07 9.41
N CYS A 48 -4.67 -1.15 9.57
CA CYS A 48 -5.37 -1.86 8.50
C CYS A 48 -6.57 -2.63 9.06
N ASP A 49 -7.62 -2.76 8.26
CA ASP A 49 -8.84 -3.48 8.66
C ASP A 49 -8.65 -4.99 8.51
N GLY A 50 -8.20 -5.62 9.60
CA GLY A 50 -7.85 -7.04 9.63
C GLY A 50 -6.38 -7.30 9.26
N PRO A 51 -6.03 -8.51 8.80
CA PRO A 51 -4.66 -8.84 8.46
C PRO A 51 -4.18 -8.02 7.25
N PRO A 52 -2.90 -7.60 7.21
CA PRO A 52 -2.34 -6.93 6.04
C PRO A 52 -2.32 -7.90 4.85
N THR A 53 -3.04 -7.55 3.78
CA THR A 53 -3.09 -8.31 2.53
C THR A 53 -3.21 -7.35 1.35
N LEU A 54 -3.04 -7.86 0.13
CA LEU A 54 -3.22 -7.06 -1.09
C LEU A 54 -4.62 -6.44 -1.24
N ALA A 55 -5.64 -7.04 -0.61
CA ALA A 55 -7.02 -6.59 -0.66
C ALA A 55 -7.42 -5.73 0.55
N THR A 56 -6.54 -5.59 1.54
CA THR A 56 -6.85 -4.89 2.79
C THR A 56 -6.83 -3.37 2.57
N THR A 57 -7.67 -2.66 3.32
CA THR A 57 -7.65 -1.21 3.39
C THR A 57 -6.72 -0.72 4.49
N TYR A 58 -5.93 0.31 4.18
CA TYR A 58 -4.93 0.89 5.07
C TYR A 58 -5.24 2.35 5.37
N THR A 59 -4.90 2.78 6.58
CA THR A 59 -5.03 4.18 7.03
C THR A 59 -3.77 4.60 7.78
N ALA A 60 -3.40 5.88 7.70
CA ALA A 60 -2.40 6.42 8.62
C ALA A 60 -2.95 6.36 10.05
N ALA A 61 -2.11 5.95 10.99
CA ALA A 61 -2.43 5.97 12.43
C ALA A 61 -2.52 7.40 12.97
#